data_AF-A0AAW9W7W2-F1
#
_entry.id   AF-A0AAW9W7W2-F1
#
_cell.length_a   1.000
_cell.length_b   1.000
_cell.length_c   1.000
_cell.angle_alpha   90.00
_cell.angle_beta   90.00
_cell.angle_gamma   90.00
#
_symmetry.space_group_name_H-M   'P 1'
#
loop_
_entity.id
_entity.type
_entity.pdbx_description
1 polymer ?
#
loop_
_entity_poly.entity_id
_entity_poly.type
_entity_poly.pdbx_seq_one_letter_code
_entity_poly.pdbx_strand_id
1 'polypeptide(L)'
;VYTPNMVVKDRADLISAIEGILSPIELQSDPIYQRLGRTGDNRVNAIKNLYLEESFKEVKDHLNTFVTKLVENEDHQLNTDEAAKRALIKKIEDNKAAVLLGLTYLNRYYGVKFDNFNIKELMLFKPDF
;
A
#
# COMPACT_ATOMS: atom_id res chain seq x y z
N VAL A 1 33.14 -11.49 -21.95
CA VAL A 1 32.39 -10.23 -22.10
C VAL A 1 31.05 -10.43 -21.41
N TYR A 2 30.85 -9.80 -20.25
CA TYR A 2 29.60 -9.88 -19.49
C TYR A 2 28.78 -8.66 -19.90
N THR A 3 27.65 -8.86 -20.56
CA THR A 3 26.72 -7.77 -20.88
C THR A 3 25.77 -7.65 -19.68
N PRO A 4 25.88 -6.62 -18.83
CA PRO A 4 24.90 -6.44 -17.77
C PRO A 4 23.66 -5.85 -18.44
N ASN A 5 22.72 -6.69 -18.84
CA ASN A 5 21.33 -6.29 -19.08
C ASN A 5 20.66 -6.01 -17.73
N MET A 6 21.15 -5.01 -17.01
CA MET A 6 20.34 -4.32 -16.01
C MET A 6 19.86 -3.06 -16.70
N VAL A 7 18.78 -3.21 -17.48
CA VAL A 7 17.90 -2.07 -17.70
C VAL A 7 17.47 -1.68 -16.29
N VAL A 8 18.06 -0.61 -15.75
CA VAL A 8 17.47 0.13 -14.64
C VAL A 8 16.13 0.59 -15.20
N LYS A 9 15.11 -0.24 -15.05
CA LYS A 9 13.76 0.08 -15.45
C LYS A 9 13.40 1.20 -14.51
N ASP A 10 13.35 2.42 -15.02
CA ASP A 10 13.00 3.57 -14.21
C ASP A 10 11.56 3.35 -13.73
N ARG A 11 11.43 2.86 -12.49
CA ARG A 11 10.14 2.55 -11.87
C ARG A 11 9.63 3.74 -11.05
N ALA A 12 10.35 4.86 -11.09
CA ALA A 12 9.98 6.10 -10.43
C ALA A 12 8.55 6.54 -10.82
N ASP A 13 8.21 6.47 -12.11
CA ASP A 13 6.86 6.82 -12.60
C ASP A 13 5.76 5.97 -11.96
N LEU A 14 6.00 4.67 -11.83
CA LEU A 14 5.03 3.74 -11.23
C LEU A 14 4.91 3.95 -9.71
N ILE A 15 6.04 4.18 -9.05
CA ILE A 15 6.09 4.50 -7.62
C ILE A 15 5.33 5.79 -7.36
N SER A 16 5.66 6.88 -8.05
CA SER A 16 4.99 8.17 -7.91
C SER A 16 3.50 8.12 -8.25
N ALA A 17 3.09 7.31 -9.25
CA ALA A 17 1.67 7.11 -9.56
C ALA A 17 0.93 6.44 -8.39
N ILE A 18 1.48 5.36 -7.83
CA ILE A 18 0.88 4.65 -6.69
C ILE A 18 0.87 5.52 -5.44
N GLU A 19 1.96 6.25 -5.16
CA GLU A 19 2.02 7.21 -4.07
C GLU A 19 0.97 8.30 -4.21
N GLY A 20 0.79 8.85 -5.40
CA GLY A 20 -0.23 9.86 -5.68
C GLY A 20 -1.66 9.38 -5.39
N ILE A 21 -1.92 8.07 -5.53
CA ILE A 21 -3.22 7.46 -5.22
C ILE A 21 -3.41 7.23 -3.71
N LEU A 22 -2.35 6.83 -3.01
CA LEU A 22 -2.40 6.46 -1.59
C LEU A 22 -2.20 7.67 -0.64
N SER A 23 -1.46 8.68 -1.07
CA SER A 23 -1.15 9.90 -0.31
C SER A 23 -2.37 10.77 0.08
N PRO A 24 -3.42 10.94 -0.75
CA PRO A 24 -4.59 11.74 -0.35
C PRO A 24 -5.54 11.00 0.60
N ILE A 25 -5.37 9.69 0.80
CA ILE A 25 -6.27 8.92 1.67
C ILE A 25 -5.90 9.15 3.14
N GLU A 26 -6.87 9.64 3.90
CA GLU A 26 -6.78 9.82 5.34
C GLU A 26 -7.54 8.73 6.09
N LEU A 27 -7.15 8.47 7.35
CA LEU A 27 -7.83 7.49 8.19
C LEU A 27 -9.31 7.83 8.43
N GLN A 28 -9.65 9.12 8.46
CA GLN A 28 -11.00 9.63 8.69
C GLN A 28 -11.71 9.99 7.36
N SER A 29 -11.51 9.19 6.31
CA SER A 29 -12.08 9.41 4.98
C SER A 29 -13.21 8.44 4.61
N ASP A 30 -14.08 8.83 3.68
CA ASP A 30 -15.20 8.01 3.19
C ASP A 30 -14.79 6.61 2.69
N PRO A 31 -13.69 6.44 1.92
CA PRO A 31 -13.22 5.12 1.52
C PRO A 31 -12.91 4.20 2.71
N ILE A 32 -12.37 4.76 3.81
CA ILE A 32 -12.05 4.00 5.02
C ILE A 32 -13.34 3.66 5.79
N TYR A 33 -14.25 4.62 5.94
CA TYR A 33 -15.56 4.39 6.57
C TYR A 33 -16.35 3.28 5.87
N GLN A 34 -16.42 3.33 4.54
CA GLN A 34 -17.07 2.30 3.74
C GLN A 34 -16.39 0.94 3.92
N ARG A 35 -15.05 0.90 3.91
CA ARG A 35 -14.29 -0.35 4.05
C ARG A 35 -14.45 -0.99 5.43
N LEU A 36 -14.57 -0.20 6.49
CA LEU A 36 -14.80 -0.66 7.85
C LEU A 36 -16.29 -0.89 8.18
N GLY A 37 -17.20 -0.61 7.25
CA GLY A 37 -18.65 -0.67 7.50
C GLY A 37 -19.12 0.35 8.55
N ARG A 38 -18.38 1.44 8.73
CA ARG A 38 -18.66 2.50 9.72
C ARG A 38 -19.21 3.74 9.01
N THR A 39 -20.45 3.67 8.53
CA THR A 39 -21.09 4.77 7.77
C THR A 39 -22.05 5.64 8.59
N GLY A 40 -22.39 5.25 9.82
CA GLY A 40 -23.31 6.00 10.69
C GLY A 40 -22.68 7.24 11.36
N ASP A 41 -23.50 7.99 12.08
CA ASP A 41 -23.15 9.30 12.66
C ASP A 41 -21.94 9.25 13.62
N ASN A 42 -21.70 8.11 14.27
CA ASN A 42 -20.59 7.92 15.21
C ASN A 42 -19.30 7.36 14.55
N ARG A 43 -19.20 7.38 13.22
CA ARG A 43 -18.07 6.78 12.47
C ARG A 43 -16.70 7.31 12.87
N VAL A 44 -16.59 8.61 13.13
CA VAL A 44 -15.32 9.25 13.54
C VAL A 44 -14.81 8.64 14.84
N ASN A 45 -15.66 8.59 15.87
CA ASN A 45 -15.29 8.03 17.17
C ASN A 45 -15.08 6.51 17.09
N ALA A 46 -15.84 5.81 16.25
CA ALA A 46 -15.66 4.38 16.04
C ALA A 46 -14.24 4.06 15.53
N ILE A 47 -13.71 4.87 14.60
CA ILE A 47 -12.32 4.71 14.12
C ILE A 47 -11.32 5.15 15.19
N LYS A 48 -11.56 6.25 15.90
CA LYS A 48 -10.68 6.70 17.00
C LYS A 48 -10.51 5.62 18.08
N ASN A 49 -11.58 4.91 18.41
CA ASN A 49 -11.56 3.80 19.36
C ASN A 49 -10.78 2.57 18.86
N LEU A 50 -10.47 2.50 17.56
CA LEU A 50 -9.55 1.51 17.03
C LEU A 50 -8.10 1.93 17.27
N TYR A 51 -7.81 3.16 17.70
CA TYR A 51 -6.48 3.70 18.02
C TYR A 51 -5.45 3.59 16.87
N LEU A 52 -5.93 3.56 15.61
CA LEU A 52 -5.08 3.33 14.44
C LEU A 52 -4.32 4.60 13.98
N GLU A 53 -4.54 5.74 14.60
CA GLU A 53 -4.04 7.05 14.16
C GLU A 53 -2.51 7.13 14.10
N GLU A 54 -1.83 6.64 15.14
CA GLU A 54 -0.36 6.63 15.22
C GLU A 54 0.25 5.69 14.17
N SER A 55 -0.23 4.44 14.11
CA SER A 55 0.22 3.47 13.11
C SER A 55 -0.10 3.91 11.69
N PHE A 56 -1.24 4.56 11.45
CA PHE A 56 -1.59 5.08 10.13
C PHE A 56 -0.63 6.20 9.74
N LYS A 57 -0.30 7.09 10.68
CA LYS A 57 0.71 8.13 10.46
C LYS A 57 2.06 7.52 10.10
N GLU A 58 2.52 6.50 10.82
CA GLU A 58 3.78 5.81 10.49
C GLU A 58 3.77 5.19 9.09
N VAL A 59 2.65 4.57 8.69
CA VAL A 59 2.47 4.04 7.32
C VAL A 59 2.58 5.15 6.28
N LYS A 60 2.00 6.33 6.55
CA LYS A 60 2.05 7.48 5.64
C LYS A 60 3.45 8.07 5.54
N ASP A 61 4.14 8.19 6.68
CA ASP A 61 5.50 8.72 6.73
C ASP A 61 6.51 7.80 6.01
N HIS A 62 6.26 6.48 5.97
CA HIS A 62 7.08 5.49 5.26
C HIS A 62 6.44 4.96 3.96
N LEU A 63 5.45 5.68 3.41
CA LEU A 63 4.70 5.24 2.24
C LEU A 63 5.62 4.99 1.04
N ASN A 64 6.61 5.86 0.84
CA ASN A 64 7.58 5.73 -0.26
C ASN A 64 8.37 4.42 -0.20
N THR A 65 8.90 4.08 0.98
CA THR A 65 9.62 2.82 1.20
C THR A 65 8.71 1.62 0.91
N PHE A 66 7.45 1.67 1.34
CA PHE A 66 6.49 0.60 1.08
C PHE A 66 6.19 0.44 -0.42
N VAL A 67 5.86 1.53 -1.11
CA VAL A 67 5.51 1.49 -2.53
C VAL A 67 6.70 1.04 -3.37
N THR A 68 7.91 1.51 -3.03
CA THR A 68 9.15 1.08 -3.69
C THR A 68 9.31 -0.43 -3.58
N LYS A 69 9.21 -0.99 -2.37
CA LYS A 69 9.31 -2.44 -2.16
C LYS A 69 8.20 -3.22 -2.86
N LEU A 70 6.98 -2.68 -2.90
CA LEU A 70 5.85 -3.31 -3.60
C LEU A 70 6.17 -3.48 -5.09
N VAL A 71 6.65 -2.40 -5.69
CA VAL A 71 7.01 -2.36 -7.10
C VAL A 71 8.23 -3.24 -7.40
N GLU A 72 9.21 -3.30 -6.51
CA GLU A 72 10.38 -4.19 -6.62
C GLU A 72 10.03 -5.68 -6.45
N ASN A 73 9.08 -6.02 -5.56
CA ASN A 73 8.65 -7.40 -5.38
C ASN A 73 7.86 -7.94 -6.59
N GLU A 74 7.05 -7.08 -7.21
CA GLU A 74 6.31 -7.39 -8.43
C GLU A 74 7.19 -7.29 -9.70
N ASP A 75 8.47 -6.92 -9.58
CA ASP A 75 9.39 -6.64 -10.69
C ASP A 75 9.45 -7.77 -11.73
N HIS A 76 9.48 -9.03 -11.26
CA HIS A 76 9.47 -10.21 -12.12
C HIS A 76 8.21 -10.29 -13.01
N GLN A 77 7.04 -9.87 -12.51
CA GLN A 77 5.77 -9.84 -13.26
C GLN A 77 5.62 -8.56 -14.09
N LEU A 78 6.19 -7.45 -13.63
CA LEU A 78 6.14 -6.15 -14.29
C LEU A 78 7.14 -6.02 -15.46
N ASN A 79 7.91 -7.07 -15.75
CA ASN A 79 9.00 -7.03 -16.72
C ASN A 79 8.55 -7.08 -18.19
N THR A 80 7.27 -7.28 -18.50
CA THR A 80 6.83 -7.58 -19.88
C THR A 80 5.70 -6.75 -20.48
N ASP A 81 4.97 -5.87 -19.76
CA ASP A 81 3.89 -5.11 -20.41
C ASP A 81 3.45 -3.82 -19.68
N GLU A 82 3.18 -2.74 -20.44
CA GLU A 82 2.52 -1.52 -19.93
C GLU A 82 1.12 -1.82 -19.40
N ALA A 83 0.45 -2.84 -19.97
CA ALA A 83 -0.82 -3.34 -19.46
C ALA A 83 -0.71 -3.85 -18.02
N ALA A 84 0.39 -4.54 -17.67
CA ALA A 84 0.60 -5.06 -16.32
C ALA A 84 0.80 -3.93 -15.29
N LYS A 85 1.56 -2.88 -15.66
CA LYS A 85 1.73 -1.68 -14.81
C LYS A 85 0.39 -0.99 -14.56
N ARG A 86 -0.43 -0.80 -15.61
CA ARG A 86 -1.76 -0.19 -15.48
C ARG A 86 -2.70 -1.04 -14.64
N ALA A 87 -2.66 -2.36 -14.80
CA ALA A 87 -3.45 -3.29 -13.99
C ALA A 87 -3.08 -3.17 -12.50
N LEU A 88 -1.79 -3.09 -12.18
CA LEU A 88 -1.34 -2.87 -10.79
C LEU A 88 -1.84 -1.54 -10.24
N ILE A 89 -1.67 -0.43 -10.97
CA ILE A 89 -2.16 0.89 -10.55
C ILE A 89 -3.67 0.85 -10.27
N LYS A 90 -4.45 0.31 -11.20
CA LYS A 90 -5.91 0.19 -11.07
C LYS A 90 -6.29 -0.64 -9.84
N LYS A 91 -5.60 -1.75 -9.62
CA LYS A 91 -5.83 -2.67 -8.50
C LYS A 91 -5.54 -2.01 -7.16
N ILE A 92 -4.47 -1.21 -7.08
CA ILE A 92 -4.17 -0.39 -5.89
C ILE A 92 -5.19 0.73 -5.72
N GLU A 93 -5.64 1.36 -6.79
CA GLU A 93 -6.68 2.39 -6.74
C GLU A 93 -8.01 1.84 -6.20
N ASP A 94 -8.46 0.70 -6.72
CA ASP A 94 -9.69 0.03 -6.31
C ASP A 94 -9.61 -0.46 -4.85
N ASN A 95 -8.41 -0.77 -4.35
CA ASN A 95 -8.18 -1.30 -3.01
C ASN A 95 -7.45 -0.33 -2.06
N LYS A 96 -7.29 0.94 -2.39
CA LYS A 96 -6.43 1.91 -1.65
C LYS A 96 -6.71 1.97 -0.15
N ALA A 97 -7.99 1.99 0.22
CA ALA A 97 -8.41 1.96 1.61
C ALA A 97 -8.02 0.64 2.31
N ALA A 98 -8.18 -0.48 1.62
CA ALA A 98 -7.84 -1.80 2.17
C ALA A 98 -6.32 -1.98 2.32
N VAL A 99 -5.53 -1.48 1.37
CA VAL A 99 -4.05 -1.50 1.43
C VAL A 99 -3.59 -0.72 2.65
N LEU A 100 -3.99 0.53 2.78
CA LEU A 100 -3.55 1.38 3.90
C LEU A 100 -4.00 0.84 5.25
N LEU A 101 -5.25 0.36 5.36
CA LEU A 101 -5.73 -0.26 6.60
C LEU A 101 -4.97 -1.56 6.93
N GLY A 102 -4.66 -2.37 5.93
CA GLY A 102 -3.87 -3.59 6.09
C GLY A 102 -2.48 -3.28 6.63
N LEU A 103 -1.80 -2.29 6.04
CA LEU A 103 -0.48 -1.85 6.50
C LEU A 103 -0.53 -1.25 7.90
N THR A 104 -1.54 -0.45 8.18
CA THR A 104 -1.76 0.16 9.50
C THR A 104 -1.96 -0.92 10.56
N TYR A 105 -2.74 -1.95 10.22
CA TYR A 105 -2.95 -3.11 11.09
C TYR A 105 -1.63 -3.88 11.31
N LEU A 106 -0.86 -4.14 10.25
CA LEU A 106 0.41 -4.85 10.38
C LEU A 106 1.45 -4.09 11.20
N ASN A 107 1.63 -2.80 10.92
CA ASN A 107 2.51 -1.94 11.71
C ASN A 107 2.12 -1.98 13.20
N ARG A 108 0.82 -1.89 13.49
CA ARG A 108 0.36 -1.91 14.87
C ARG A 108 0.55 -3.23 15.61
N TYR A 109 0.13 -4.34 15.01
CA TYR A 109 0.05 -5.62 15.70
C TYR A 109 1.34 -6.45 15.59
N TYR A 110 2.15 -6.19 14.57
CA TYR A 110 3.39 -6.92 14.31
C TYR A 110 4.64 -6.06 14.43
N GLY A 111 4.52 -4.78 14.79
CA GLY A 111 5.67 -3.88 14.96
C GLY A 111 6.54 -3.81 13.70
N VAL A 112 5.90 -3.93 12.52
CA VAL A 112 6.58 -4.01 11.24
C VAL A 112 7.46 -2.78 11.05
N LYS A 113 8.77 -2.99 11.00
CA LYS A 113 9.73 -2.00 10.53
C LYS A 113 9.70 -2.02 9.01
N PHE A 114 9.23 -0.93 8.40
CA PHE A 114 9.11 -0.81 6.94
C PHE A 114 10.45 -1.02 6.22
N ASP A 115 11.57 -0.78 6.89
CA ASP A 115 12.93 -1.06 6.40
C ASP A 115 13.22 -2.56 6.22
N ASN A 116 12.63 -3.43 7.04
CA ASN A 116 12.81 -4.91 6.98
C ASN A 116 11.52 -5.66 6.57
N PHE A 117 10.51 -4.94 6.09
CA PHE A 117 9.22 -5.51 5.68
C PHE A 117 9.34 -6.48 4.50
N ASN A 118 8.70 -7.66 4.61
CA ASN A 118 8.57 -8.66 3.55
C ASN A 118 7.13 -8.72 3.05
N ILE A 119 6.91 -8.39 1.77
CA ILE A 119 5.59 -8.36 1.15
C ILE A 119 4.90 -9.74 1.11
N LYS A 120 5.65 -10.85 1.20
CA LYS A 120 5.06 -12.19 1.34
C LYS A 120 4.20 -12.32 2.60
N GLU A 121 4.57 -11.60 3.67
CA GLU A 121 3.78 -11.55 4.90
C GLU A 121 2.49 -10.78 4.70
N LEU A 122 2.47 -9.74 3.84
CA LEU A 122 1.24 -9.02 3.48
C LEU A 122 0.29 -9.90 2.65
N MET A 123 0.82 -10.64 1.68
CA MET A 123 0.05 -11.57 0.84
C MET A 123 -0.61 -12.69 1.64
N LEU A 124 -0.05 -13.07 2.80
CA LEU A 124 -0.66 -14.02 3.73
C LEU A 124 -1.94 -13.49 4.39
N PHE A 125 -2.06 -12.17 4.59
CA PHE A 125 -3.26 -11.56 5.20
C PHE A 125 -4.38 -11.28 4.20
N LYS A 126 -4.08 -11.29 2.90
CA LYS A 126 -5.09 -11.27 1.82
C LYS A 126 -4.52 -11.99 0.58
N PRO A 127 -4.86 -13.27 0.38
CA PRO A 127 -4.44 -13.99 -0.82
C PRO A 127 -5.09 -13.45 -2.10
N ASP A 128 -6.27 -12.85 -1.98
CA ASP A 128 -7.03 -12.25 -3.09
C ASP A 128 -6.72 -10.75 -3.29
N PHE A 129 -5.52 -10.29 -2.90
CA PHE A 129 -5.14 -8.92 -3.21
C PHE A 129 -5.05 -8.71 -4.70
#